data_AF-B1SYV9-F1
#
_entry.id   AF-B1SYV9-F1
#
_cell.length_a   1.000
_cell.length_b   1.000
_cell.length_c   1.000
_cell.angle_alpha   90.00
_cell.angle_beta   90.00
_cell.angle_gamma   90.00
#
_symmetry.space_group_name_H-M   'P 1'
#
loop_
_entity.id
_entity.type
_entity.pdbx_description
1 polymer ?
#
loop_
_entity_poly.entity_id
_entity_poly.type
_entity_poly.pdbx_seq_one_letter_code
_entity_poly.pdbx_strand_id
1 'polypeptide(L)'
;MAMFGIGNLASARVSARLGPRGTLLSGLALATLGSAALIGIEALPYTALAIAVGIANFGAGQAIPAMNLVVMQSAGLADANLAAASLNASRQIGSLVGVAIASVVLHGIADPDRATAAGFAVIAAVYLAGFAIVFRRIDPG
;
A
#
# COMPACT_ATOMS: atom_id res chain seq x y z
N MET A 1 11.59 1.40 6.82
CA MET A 1 11.90 0.02 6.37
C MET A 1 11.62 -1.06 7.42
N ALA A 2 12.01 -0.93 8.69
CA ALA A 2 11.77 -1.97 9.71
C ALA A 2 10.28 -2.38 9.80
N MET A 3 9.37 -1.41 9.96
CA MET A 3 7.92 -1.67 10.03
C MET A 3 7.35 -2.34 8.78
N PHE A 4 7.90 -2.06 7.61
CA PHE A 4 7.52 -2.72 6.36
C PHE A 4 7.87 -4.21 6.39
N GLY A 5 9.08 -4.55 6.81
CA GLY A 5 9.50 -5.95 6.99
C GLY A 5 8.65 -6.67 8.03
N ILE A 6 8.34 -6.01 9.15
CA ILE A 6 7.45 -6.56 10.19
C ILE A 6 6.05 -6.81 9.64
N GLY A 7 5.47 -5.86 8.89
CA GLY A 7 4.17 -6.02 8.24
C GLY A 7 4.14 -7.21 7.29
N ASN A 8 5.20 -7.39 6.50
CA ASN A 8 5.35 -8.52 5.59
C ASN A 8 5.36 -9.86 6.33
N LEU A 9 6.18 -9.98 7.39
CA LEU A 9 6.23 -11.19 8.23
C LEU A 9 4.93 -11.44 9.01
N ALA A 10 4.21 -10.37 9.37
CA ALA A 10 2.92 -10.47 10.04
C ALA A 10 1.79 -10.93 9.10
N SER A 11 1.93 -10.73 7.79
CA SER A 11 0.89 -11.00 6.79
C SER A 11 0.35 -12.43 6.86
N ALA A 12 1.22 -13.45 6.99
CA ALA A 12 0.79 -14.84 7.14
C ALA A 12 -0.07 -15.07 8.39
N ARG A 13 0.31 -14.51 9.54
CA ARG A 13 -0.44 -14.63 10.80
C ARG A 13 -1.79 -13.91 10.75
N VAL A 14 -1.84 -12.77 10.08
CA VAL A 14 -3.08 -12.01 9.89
C VAL A 14 -4.00 -12.75 8.91
N SER A 15 -3.45 -13.31 7.82
CA SER A 15 -4.21 -14.11 6.85
C SER A 15 -4.78 -15.39 7.44
N ALA A 16 -4.11 -16.01 8.41
CA ALA A 16 -4.67 -17.14 9.14
C ALA A 16 -5.92 -16.77 9.96
N ARG A 17 -6.12 -15.49 10.29
CA ARG A 17 -7.27 -15.01 11.07
C ARG A 17 -8.34 -14.32 10.24
N LEU A 18 -7.94 -13.53 9.25
CA LEU A 18 -8.83 -12.66 8.45
C LEU A 18 -9.04 -13.16 7.02
N GLY A 19 -8.35 -14.23 6.62
CA GLY A 19 -8.27 -14.68 5.23
C GLY A 19 -7.47 -13.73 4.34
N PRO A 20 -7.18 -14.12 3.08
CA PRO A 20 -6.37 -13.33 2.14
C PRO A 20 -6.98 -11.95 1.85
N ARG A 21 -8.30 -11.90 1.61
CA ARG A 21 -9.03 -10.65 1.38
C ARG A 21 -8.99 -9.72 2.60
N GLY A 22 -9.24 -10.26 3.79
CA GLY A 22 -9.25 -9.47 5.02
C GLY A 22 -7.89 -8.87 5.33
N THR A 23 -6.81 -9.63 5.15
CA THR A 23 -5.43 -9.12 5.30
C THR A 23 -5.09 -8.04 4.29
N LEU A 24 -5.53 -8.18 3.04
CA LEU A 24 -5.30 -7.16 2.02
C LEU A 24 -6.06 -5.87 2.36
N LEU A 25 -7.32 -5.97 2.78
CA LEU A 25 -8.12 -4.83 3.21
C LEU A 25 -7.53 -4.16 4.45
N SER A 26 -7.10 -4.91 5.47
CA SER A 26 -6.49 -4.34 6.67
C SER A 26 -5.17 -3.64 6.36
N GLY A 27 -4.33 -4.25 5.52
CA GLY A 27 -3.07 -3.65 5.10
C GLY A 27 -3.28 -2.34 4.33
N LEU A 28 -4.20 -2.34 3.36
CA LEU A 28 -4.54 -1.14 2.59
C LEU A 28 -5.20 -0.05 3.44
N ALA A 29 -6.05 -0.41 4.41
CA ALA A 29 -6.64 0.55 5.35
C ALA A 29 -5.56 1.21 6.22
N LEU A 30 -4.64 0.42 6.80
CA LEU A 30 -3.53 0.94 7.59
C LEU A 30 -2.61 1.83 6.75
N ALA A 31 -2.28 1.41 5.52
CA ALA A 31 -1.48 2.20 4.60
C ALA A 31 -2.16 3.55 4.27
N THR A 32 -3.47 3.52 3.98
CA THR A 32 -4.28 4.71 3.71
C THR A 32 -4.29 5.67 4.89
N LEU A 33 -4.61 5.18 6.09
CA LEU A 33 -4.70 6.00 7.30
C LEU A 33 -3.35 6.57 7.70
N GLY A 34 -2.28 5.77 7.64
CA GLY A 34 -0.93 6.22 7.92
C GLY A 34 -0.47 7.30 6.94
N SER A 35 -0.71 7.13 5.64
CA SER A 35 -0.39 8.14 4.63
C SER A 35 -1.26 9.39 4.74
N ALA A 36 -2.55 9.26 5.06
CA ALA A 36 -3.44 10.40 5.27
C ALA A 36 -3.02 11.23 6.49
N ALA A 37 -2.57 10.59 7.57
CA ALA A 37 -2.04 11.28 8.74
C ALA A 37 -0.78 12.11 8.43
N LEU A 38 -0.03 11.75 7.38
CA LEU A 38 1.18 12.45 6.95
C LEU A 38 0.92 13.66 6.04
N ILE A 39 -0.33 13.95 5.67
CA ILE A 39 -0.66 15.13 4.86
C ILE A 39 -0.27 16.44 5.58
N GLY A 40 -0.43 16.51 6.90
CA GLY A 40 -0.04 17.66 7.72
C GLY A 40 1.29 17.46 8.45
N ILE A 41 2.30 16.93 7.74
CA ILE A 41 3.56 16.49 8.36
C ILE A 41 4.27 17.61 9.13
N GLU A 42 4.20 18.86 8.68
CA GLU A 42 4.89 19.99 9.34
C GLU A 42 4.42 20.24 10.79
N ALA A 43 3.19 19.86 11.11
CA ALA A 43 2.58 20.08 12.42
C ALA A 43 2.78 18.89 13.38
N LEU A 44 3.34 17.77 12.90
CA LEU A 44 3.45 16.55 13.70
C LEU A 44 4.69 16.58 14.60
N PRO A 45 4.55 16.35 15.93
CA PRO A 45 5.71 16.06 16.75
C PRO A 45 6.37 14.76 16.27
N TYR A 46 7.68 14.64 16.45
CA TYR A 46 8.47 13.51 15.92
C TYR A 46 7.88 12.13 16.26
N THR A 47 7.34 11.96 17.47
CA THR A 47 6.68 10.71 17.88
C THR A 47 5.47 10.37 17.02
N ALA A 48 4.61 11.36 16.74
CA ALA A 48 3.43 11.16 15.89
C ALA A 48 3.82 10.88 14.43
N LEU A 49 4.85 11.57 13.94
CA LEU A 49 5.46 11.29 12.64
C LEU A 49 5.96 9.85 12.54
N ALA A 50 6.75 9.40 13.52
CA ALA A 50 7.30 8.05 13.55
C ALA A 50 6.20 6.97 13.57
N ILE A 51 5.12 7.20 14.34
CA ILE A 51 3.95 6.32 14.39
C ILE A 51 3.24 6.29 13.03
N ALA A 52 2.96 7.45 12.42
CA ALA A 52 2.25 7.52 11.14
C ALA A 52 3.04 6.85 10.00
N VAL A 53 4.34 7.13 9.90
CA VAL A 53 5.26 6.45 8.97
C VAL A 53 5.29 4.95 9.24
N GLY A 54 5.35 4.56 10.52
CA GLY A 54 5.36 3.17 10.95
C GLY A 54 4.10 2.42 10.52
N ILE A 55 2.92 2.99 10.76
CA ILE A 55 1.62 2.45 10.36
C ILE A 55 1.52 2.34 8.84
N ALA A 56 1.89 3.39 8.10
CA ALA A 56 1.85 3.40 6.64
C ALA A 56 2.72 2.27 6.05
N ASN A 57 3.96 2.15 6.54
CA ASN A 57 4.90 1.12 6.10
C ASN A 57 4.46 -0.29 6.50
N PHE A 58 3.94 -0.48 7.72
CA PHE A 58 3.42 -1.76 8.17
C PHE A 58 2.24 -2.22 7.31
N GLY A 59 1.29 -1.35 7.04
CA GLY A 59 0.14 -1.62 6.17
C GLY A 59 0.56 -2.04 4.77
N ALA A 60 1.46 -1.26 4.15
CA ALA A 60 2.00 -1.56 2.83
C ALA A 60 2.76 -2.90 2.80
N GLY A 61 3.61 -3.16 3.81
CA GLY A 61 4.35 -4.41 3.95
C GLY A 61 3.45 -5.63 4.11
N GLN A 62 2.37 -5.51 4.88
CA GLN A 62 1.37 -6.56 5.09
C GLN A 62 0.56 -6.86 3.83
N ALA A 63 0.20 -5.84 3.06
CA ALA A 63 -0.63 -5.97 1.86
C ALA A 63 0.06 -6.78 0.75
N ILE A 64 1.39 -6.72 0.65
CA ILE A 64 2.13 -7.33 -0.46
C ILE A 64 2.01 -8.86 -0.51
N PRO A 65 2.30 -9.63 0.56
CA PRO A 65 2.14 -11.09 0.51
C PRO A 65 0.68 -11.51 0.33
N ALA A 66 -0.27 -10.76 0.91
CA ALA A 66 -1.69 -11.02 0.75
C ALA A 66 -2.16 -10.81 -0.70
N MET A 67 -1.70 -9.74 -1.36
CA MET A 67 -1.96 -9.47 -2.77
C MET A 67 -1.42 -10.58 -3.67
N ASN A 68 -0.18 -11.03 -3.44
CA ASN A 68 0.40 -12.15 -4.19
C ASN A 68 -0.49 -13.39 -4.05
N LEU A 69 -0.91 -13.72 -2.83
CA LEU A 69 -1.75 -14.88 -2.57
C LEU A 69 -3.09 -14.80 -3.31
N VAL A 70 -3.78 -13.66 -3.23
CA VAL A 70 -5.06 -13.42 -3.94
C VAL A 70 -4.90 -13.60 -5.45
N VAL A 71 -3.86 -13.03 -6.05
CA VAL A 71 -3.63 -13.13 -7.49
C VAL A 71 -3.34 -14.58 -7.90
N MET A 72 -2.48 -15.28 -7.16
CA MET A 72 -2.18 -16.70 -7.47
C MET A 72 -3.42 -17.59 -7.33
N GLN A 73 -4.23 -17.36 -6.28
CA GLN A 73 -5.48 -18.11 -6.07
C GLN A 73 -6.48 -17.85 -7.20
N SER A 74 -6.55 -16.61 -7.71
CA SER A 74 -7.47 -16.26 -8.80
C SER A 74 -7.11 -16.88 -10.15
N ALA A 75 -5.82 -17.12 -10.41
CA ALA A 75 -5.34 -17.69 -11.67
C ALA A 75 -5.39 -19.23 -11.72
N GLY A 76 -5.39 -19.88 -10.55
CA GLY A 76 -5.27 -21.34 -10.46
C GLY A 76 -3.88 -21.87 -10.82
N LEU A 77 -3.69 -23.18 -10.68
CA LEU A 77 -2.37 -23.82 -10.83
C LEU A 77 -1.83 -23.79 -12.26
N ALA A 78 -2.72 -23.86 -13.26
CA ALA A 78 -2.33 -23.92 -14.67
C ALA A 78 -1.67 -22.61 -15.15
N ASP A 79 -2.14 -21.46 -14.65
CA ASP A 79 -1.71 -20.13 -15.09
C ASP A 79 -0.85 -19.39 -14.05
N ALA A 80 -0.41 -20.07 -13.00
CA ALA A 80 0.34 -19.46 -11.89
C ALA A 80 1.62 -18.71 -12.35
N ASN A 81 2.33 -19.26 -13.34
CA ASN A 81 3.53 -18.61 -13.91
C ASN A 81 3.18 -17.31 -14.64
N LEU A 82 2.11 -17.32 -15.43
CA LEU A 82 1.64 -16.14 -16.17
C LEU A 82 1.12 -15.07 -15.21
N ALA A 83 0.40 -15.47 -14.17
CA ALA A 83 -0.08 -14.59 -13.12
C ALA A 83 1.08 -13.94 -12.35
N ALA A 84 2.13 -14.70 -12.01
CA ALA A 84 3.32 -14.19 -11.35
C ALA A 84 4.08 -13.20 -12.23
N ALA A 85 4.24 -13.51 -13.52
CA ALA A 85 4.85 -12.61 -14.50
C ALA A 85 4.05 -11.29 -14.63
N SER A 86 2.73 -11.39 -14.77
CA SER A 86 1.83 -10.23 -14.89
C SER A 86 1.84 -9.36 -13.63
N LEU A 87 1.87 -9.98 -12.45
CA LEU A 87 1.96 -9.27 -11.17
C LEU A 87 3.30 -8.55 -11.02
N ASN A 88 4.40 -9.19 -11.42
CA ASN A 88 5.72 -8.56 -11.35
C ASN A 88 5.85 -7.39 -12.34
N ALA A 89 5.33 -7.55 -13.57
CA ALA A 89 5.22 -6.47 -14.54
C ALA A 89 4.38 -5.30 -13.98
N SER A 90 3.24 -5.59 -13.35
CA SER A 90 2.39 -4.58 -12.70
C SER A 90 3.12 -3.83 -11.59
N ARG A 91 3.97 -4.50 -10.80
CA ARG A 91 4.80 -3.86 -9.76
C ARG A 91 5.87 -2.93 -10.36
N GLN A 92 6.52 -3.35 -11.43
CA GLN A 92 7.52 -2.52 -12.11
C GLN A 92 6.89 -1.27 -12.72
N ILE A 93 5.76 -1.43 -13.42
CA ILE A 93 4.97 -0.31 -13.96
C ILE A 93 4.52 0.61 -12.81
N GLY A 94 4.00 0.04 -11.73
CA GLY A 94 3.57 0.81 -10.56
C GLY A 94 4.71 1.61 -9.92
N SER A 95 5.92 1.04 -9.82
CA SER A 95 7.10 1.74 -9.32
C SER A 95 7.50 2.89 -10.25
N LEU A 96 7.52 2.65 -11.56
CA LEU A 96 7.86 3.67 -12.55
C LEU A 96 6.87 4.84 -12.50
N VAL A 97 5.57 4.54 -12.56
CA VAL A 97 4.50 5.54 -12.51
C VAL A 97 4.49 6.28 -11.17
N GLY A 98 4.68 5.56 -10.06
CA GLY A 98 4.74 6.16 -8.73
C GLY A 98 5.89 7.15 -8.58
N VAL A 99 7.08 6.80 -9.05
CA VAL A 99 8.24 7.72 -9.06
C VAL A 99 7.95 8.93 -9.95
N ALA A 100 7.39 8.73 -11.15
CA ALA A 100 7.05 9.85 -12.04
C ALA A 100 6.05 10.82 -11.42
N ILE A 101 4.98 10.30 -10.79
CA ILE A 101 3.99 11.11 -10.07
C ILE A 101 4.65 11.88 -8.91
N ALA A 102 5.46 11.19 -8.09
CA ALA A 102 6.18 11.84 -6.99
C ALA A 102 7.10 12.95 -7.51
N SER A 103 7.84 12.72 -8.60
CA SER A 103 8.68 13.73 -9.23
C SER A 103 7.87 14.92 -9.74
N VAL A 104 6.74 14.70 -10.41
CA VAL A 104 5.88 15.79 -10.89
C VAL A 104 5.33 16.62 -9.74
N VAL A 105 4.86 15.98 -8.67
CA VAL A 105 4.32 16.69 -7.50
C VAL A 105 5.41 17.52 -6.82
N LEU A 106 6.58 16.92 -6.55
CA LEU A 106 7.67 17.58 -5.81
C LEU A 106 8.36 18.70 -6.60
N HIS A 107 8.40 18.63 -7.94
CA HIS A 107 8.99 19.69 -8.77
C HIS A 107 7.95 20.69 -9.30
N GLY A 108 6.67 20.30 -9.37
CA GLY A 108 5.60 21.13 -9.92
C GLY A 108 4.96 22.08 -8.91
N ILE A 109 5.17 21.85 -7.60
CA ILE A 109 4.64 22.71 -6.53
C ILE A 109 5.82 23.45 -5.89
N ALA A 110 5.80 24.79 -5.96
CA ALA A 110 6.89 25.63 -5.48
C ALA A 110 7.03 25.65 -3.94
N ASP A 111 5.92 25.49 -3.22
CA ASP A 111 5.87 25.45 -1.76
C ASP A 111 6.18 24.01 -1.29
N PRO A 112 7.30 23.76 -0.59
CA PRO A 112 7.72 22.41 -0.19
C PRO A 112 6.74 21.69 0.73
N ASP A 113 6.06 22.43 1.62
CA ASP A 113 5.12 21.86 2.58
C ASP A 113 3.87 21.37 1.84
N ARG A 114 3.35 22.21 0.94
CA ARG A 114 2.24 21.82 0.04
C ARG A 114 2.62 20.69 -0.90
N ALA A 115 3.85 20.66 -1.41
CA ALA A 115 4.33 19.58 -2.27
C ALA A 115 4.34 18.24 -1.52
N THR A 116 4.82 18.25 -0.28
CA THR A 116 4.86 17.07 0.59
C THR A 116 3.46 16.61 0.97
N ALA A 117 2.58 17.54 1.37
CA ALA A 117 1.18 17.27 1.67
C ALA A 117 0.44 16.66 0.47
N ALA A 118 0.63 17.22 -0.73
CA ALA A 118 0.06 16.70 -1.97
C ALA A 118 0.58 15.29 -2.28
N GLY A 119 1.87 15.03 -2.08
CA GLY A 119 2.47 13.71 -2.26
C GLY A 119 1.81 12.65 -1.38
N PHE A 120 1.67 12.93 -0.08
CA PHE A 120 0.98 12.01 0.84
C PHE A 120 -0.51 11.87 0.55
N ALA A 121 -1.19 12.94 0.12
CA ALA A 121 -2.59 12.88 -0.29
C ALA A 121 -2.78 11.95 -1.51
N VAL A 122 -1.88 12.02 -2.50
CA VAL A 122 -1.89 11.12 -3.66
C VAL A 122 -1.65 9.67 -3.23
N ILE A 123 -0.66 9.41 -2.37
CA ILE A 123 -0.39 8.06 -1.86
C ILE A 123 -1.61 7.50 -1.12
N ALA A 124 -2.21 8.29 -0.23
CA ALA A 124 -3.40 7.89 0.51
C ALA A 124 -4.59 7.61 -0.44
N ALA A 125 -4.79 8.44 -1.47
CA ALA A 125 -5.82 8.25 -2.47
C ALA A 125 -5.63 6.95 -3.28
N VAL A 126 -4.38 6.62 -3.65
CA VAL A 126 -4.07 5.38 -4.37
C VAL A 126 -4.32 4.15 -3.49
N TYR A 127 -3.92 4.17 -2.22
CA TYR A 127 -4.23 3.07 -1.29
C TYR A 127 -5.74 2.94 -1.05
N LEU A 128 -6.46 4.05 -0.91
CA LEU A 128 -7.91 4.05 -0.77
C LEU A 128 -8.62 3.51 -2.01
N ALA A 129 -8.14 3.86 -3.20
CA ALA A 129 -8.64 3.30 -4.45
C ALA A 129 -8.42 1.78 -4.52
N GLY A 130 -7.22 1.32 -4.14
CA GLY A 130 -6.92 -0.11 -4.00
C GLY A 130 -7.87 -0.80 -3.00
N PHE A 131 -8.07 -0.20 -1.83
CA PHE A 131 -9.02 -0.70 -0.82
C PHE A 131 -10.43 -0.83 -1.40
N ALA A 132 -10.91 0.22 -2.08
CA ALA A 132 -12.24 0.23 -2.68
C ALA A 132 -12.41 -0.81 -3.79
N ILE A 133 -11.36 -1.05 -4.60
CA ILE A 133 -11.36 -2.11 -5.62
C ILE A 133 -11.45 -3.48 -4.96
N VAL A 134 -10.59 -3.77 -3.97
CA VAL A 134 -10.59 -5.06 -3.26
C VAL A 134 -11.93 -5.29 -2.56
N PHE A 135 -12.44 -4.27 -1.88
CA PHE A 135 -13.70 -4.36 -1.16
C PHE A 135 -14.87 -4.72 -2.08
N ARG A 136 -14.89 -4.14 -3.29
CA ARG A 136 -15.98 -4.33 -4.27
C ARG A 136 -15.83 -5.54 -5.19
N ARG A 137 -14.60 -5.97 -5.50
CA ARG A 137 -14.32 -6.92 -6.60
C ARG A 137 -13.77 -8.26 -6.15
N ILE A 138 -13.29 -8.37 -4.91
CA ILE A 138 -12.80 -9.65 -4.38
C ILE A 138 -13.83 -10.14 -3.38
N ASP A 139 -14.35 -11.35 -3.62
CA ASP A 139 -15.31 -11.98 -2.73
C ASP A 139 -14.64 -12.46 -1.43
N PRO A 140 -15.35 -12.42 -0.30
CA PRO A 140 -14.90 -13.09 0.92
C PRO A 140 -14.93 -14.61 0.67
N GLY A 141 -13.75 -15.17 0.38
CA GLY A 141 -13.54 -16.62 0.34
C GLY A 141 -13.53 -17.26 1.72
#